data_AF-A0A5E4BYM5-F1
#
_entry.id   AF-A0A5E4BYM5-F1
#
_cell.length_a   1.000
_cell.length_b   1.000
_cell.length_c   1.000
_cell.angle_alpha   90.00
_cell.angle_beta   90.00
_cell.angle_gamma   90.00
#
_symmetry.space_group_name_H-M   'P 1'
#
loop_
_entity.id
_entity.type
_entity.pdbx_description
1 polymer ?
#
loop_
_entity_poly.entity_id
_entity_poly.type
_entity_poly.pdbx_seq_one_letter_code
_entity_poly.pdbx_strand_id
1 'polypeptide(L)'
;MRALRLQNVNWQKSANRDVHHTEKFSSQELILRRGQPFEIAIAWNRNIAPEEHLDFVVSTGPSSSESAKTKATFPISTGSAGGGWKAQLKNKEGNLLTVIISSPVSAPIGWYTMNIQVTSSSSEGMYTASLGVFVLLFNPWMQGDDVFMSNEAERREFVEEDSGAIFVGSTNRINMVGWNFGQYEEDILKISLAVLDKSLNFRRDAATDVARRNDPKYITRVLSAMINGNDDYGVLLGNWSGNYAGGRDPRNWNGSVEILKTWETSGFRPVQFGQCWVFAGVLNTDEGPHTNDRYDHDLHETALSL
;
A
#
# COMPACT_ATOMS: atom_id res chain seq x y z
N MET A 1 22.69 34.46 11.28
CA MET A 1 21.25 34.21 10.98
C MET A 1 20.74 33.09 11.88
N ARG A 2 19.43 33.05 12.20
CA ARG A 2 18.83 31.90 12.92
C ARG A 2 18.83 30.68 12.00
N ALA A 3 19.05 29.47 12.52
CA ALA A 3 18.96 28.24 11.73
C ALA A 3 17.58 28.05 11.11
N LEU A 4 17.51 27.52 9.88
CA LEU A 4 16.25 27.15 9.23
C LEU A 4 15.60 25.98 9.98
N ARG A 5 14.33 26.12 10.34
CA ARG A 5 13.56 25.12 11.08
C ARG A 5 12.20 24.91 10.45
N LEU A 6 11.77 23.65 10.40
CA LEU A 6 10.43 23.27 9.96
C LEU A 6 9.41 23.86 10.94
N GLN A 7 8.37 24.51 10.41
CA GLN A 7 7.23 24.97 11.21
C GLN A 7 6.00 24.10 10.98
N ASN A 8 5.67 23.79 9.73
CA ASN A 8 4.51 23.00 9.40
C ASN A 8 4.66 22.31 8.04
N VAL A 9 3.93 21.21 7.86
CA VAL A 9 3.77 20.51 6.58
C VAL A 9 2.28 20.36 6.31
N ASN A 10 1.84 20.87 5.16
CA ASN A 10 0.55 20.55 4.60
C ASN A 10 0.73 19.50 3.50
N TRP A 11 0.26 18.29 3.78
CA TRP A 11 0.31 17.13 2.89
C TRP A 11 -0.74 17.15 1.77
N GLN A 12 -1.59 18.19 1.70
CA GLN A 12 -2.69 18.32 0.74
C GLN A 12 -3.53 17.03 0.62
N LYS A 13 -3.79 16.37 1.75
CA LYS A 13 -4.27 14.97 1.80
C LYS A 13 -5.49 14.72 0.91
N SER A 14 -6.51 15.57 0.98
CA SER A 14 -7.74 15.41 0.19
C SER A 14 -7.47 15.49 -1.31
N ALA A 15 -6.78 16.53 -1.78
CA ALA A 15 -6.48 16.70 -3.20
C ALA A 15 -5.56 15.59 -3.74
N ASN A 16 -4.54 15.22 -2.97
CA ASN A 16 -3.64 14.13 -3.38
C ASN A 16 -4.37 12.78 -3.43
N ARG A 17 -5.22 12.47 -2.45
CA ARG A 17 -5.94 11.20 -2.45
C ARG A 17 -6.97 11.07 -3.57
N ASP A 18 -7.65 12.17 -3.89
CA ASP A 18 -8.59 12.25 -5.01
C ASP A 18 -7.90 11.94 -6.35
N VAL A 19 -6.80 12.62 -6.67
CA VAL A 19 -6.08 12.36 -7.94
C VAL A 19 -5.38 11.00 -7.97
N HIS A 20 -5.08 10.40 -6.81
CA HIS A 20 -4.47 9.08 -6.71
C HIS A 20 -5.49 7.93 -6.63
N HIS A 21 -6.80 8.19 -6.70
CA HIS A 21 -7.85 7.17 -6.56
C HIS A 21 -7.71 6.40 -5.24
N THR A 22 -7.56 7.13 -4.13
CA THR A 22 -7.41 6.60 -2.77
C THR A 22 -8.29 7.35 -1.76
N GLU A 23 -9.23 8.18 -2.21
CA GLU A 23 -10.18 8.93 -1.39
C GLU A 23 -11.21 8.03 -0.69
N LYS A 24 -11.55 6.88 -1.29
CA LYS A 24 -12.51 5.92 -0.70
C LYS A 24 -12.04 5.30 0.63
N PHE A 25 -10.73 5.14 0.85
CA PHE A 25 -10.22 4.55 2.09
C PHE A 25 -10.68 5.34 3.33
N SER A 26 -11.21 4.67 4.34
CA SER A 26 -11.67 5.33 5.57
C SER A 26 -10.53 5.96 6.39
N SER A 27 -9.29 5.55 6.16
CA SER A 27 -8.10 6.04 6.87
C SER A 27 -7.91 7.56 6.73
N GLN A 28 -7.36 8.20 7.76
CA GLN A 28 -6.98 9.63 7.73
C GLN A 28 -5.54 9.86 7.23
N GLU A 29 -4.81 8.79 6.95
CA GLU A 29 -3.43 8.88 6.46
C GLU A 29 -3.37 9.34 5.00
N LEU A 30 -2.21 9.84 4.59
CA LEU A 30 -1.95 10.09 3.17
C LEU A 30 -1.69 8.74 2.49
N ILE A 31 -2.54 8.36 1.54
CA ILE A 31 -2.41 7.13 0.76
C ILE A 31 -2.20 7.53 -0.69
N LEU A 32 -1.12 7.05 -1.29
CA LEU A 32 -0.67 7.40 -2.63
C LEU A 32 -0.44 6.14 -3.43
N ARG A 33 -0.33 6.29 -4.75
CA ARG A 33 0.03 5.22 -5.69
C ARG A 33 1.36 5.56 -6.34
N ARG A 34 2.23 4.55 -6.48
CA ARG A 34 3.59 4.72 -7.00
C ARG A 34 3.62 5.27 -8.43
N GLY A 35 4.70 5.95 -8.81
CA GLY A 35 4.88 6.49 -10.16
C GLY A 35 4.11 7.79 -10.45
N GLN A 36 3.11 8.14 -9.64
CA GLN A 36 2.31 9.34 -9.82
C GLN A 36 2.78 10.48 -8.90
N PRO A 37 2.84 11.74 -9.39
CA PRO A 37 3.23 12.88 -8.57
C PRO A 37 2.17 13.30 -7.55
N PHE A 38 2.61 13.76 -6.38
CA PHE A 38 1.79 14.36 -5.33
C PHE A 38 2.41 15.66 -4.82
N GLU A 39 1.60 16.54 -4.24
CA GLU A 39 2.04 17.87 -3.85
C GLU A 39 2.04 18.08 -2.33
N ILE A 40 3.07 18.72 -1.81
CA ILE A 40 3.14 19.14 -0.41
C ILE A 40 3.55 20.60 -0.30
N ALA A 41 3.08 21.26 0.76
CA ALA A 41 3.50 22.61 1.11
C ALA A 41 4.21 22.61 2.47
N ILE A 42 5.41 23.19 2.52
CA ILE A 42 6.29 23.17 3.69
C ILE A 42 6.50 24.62 4.13
N ALA A 43 6.12 24.92 5.37
CA ALA A 43 6.32 26.22 5.99
C ALA A 43 7.57 26.19 6.88
N TRP A 44 8.42 27.20 6.71
CA TRP A 44 9.68 27.35 7.42
C TRP A 44 9.65 28.56 8.36
N ASN A 45 10.50 28.58 9.39
CA ASN A 45 10.58 29.71 10.31
C ASN A 45 11.11 31.03 9.70
N ARG A 46 11.72 30.95 8.51
CA ARG A 46 12.22 32.07 7.71
C ARG A 46 12.36 31.64 6.25
N ASN A 47 12.66 32.59 5.38
CA ASN A 47 13.01 32.29 4.00
C ASN A 47 14.25 31.39 3.94
N ILE A 48 14.23 30.44 3.01
CA ILE A 48 15.36 29.55 2.70
C ILE A 48 16.42 30.37 1.99
N ALA A 49 17.64 30.40 2.54
CA ALA A 49 18.76 31.14 1.99
C ALA A 49 19.37 30.41 0.78
N PRO A 50 20.01 31.11 -0.18
CA PRO A 50 20.57 30.49 -1.39
C PRO A 50 21.61 29.38 -1.14
N GLU A 51 22.34 29.47 -0.02
CA GLU A 51 23.36 28.52 0.41
C GLU A 51 22.81 27.27 1.12
N GLU A 52 21.50 27.23 1.40
CA GLU A 52 20.83 26.13 2.07
C GLU A 52 20.23 25.16 1.05
N HIS A 53 20.55 23.88 1.21
CA HIS A 53 20.06 22.79 0.39
C HIS A 53 19.09 21.92 1.17
N LEU A 54 18.05 21.46 0.47
CA LEU A 54 16.97 20.66 1.03
C LEU A 54 16.93 19.31 0.31
N ASP A 55 17.23 18.25 1.07
CA ASP A 55 17.19 16.88 0.60
C ASP A 55 16.06 16.12 1.28
N PHE A 56 15.17 15.54 0.49
CA PHE A 56 14.15 14.63 1.00
C PHE A 56 14.78 13.26 1.24
N VAL A 57 14.38 12.62 2.34
CA VAL A 57 14.76 11.24 2.64
C VAL A 57 13.50 10.45 2.90
N VAL A 58 13.24 9.46 2.04
CA VAL A 58 12.14 8.51 2.21
C VAL A 58 12.68 7.15 2.57
N SER A 59 11.97 6.41 3.43
CA SER A 59 12.35 5.05 3.83
C SER A 59 11.13 4.20 4.15
N THR A 60 11.18 2.92 3.79
CA THR A 60 10.20 1.88 4.12
C THR A 60 10.88 0.66 4.75
N GLY A 61 10.15 -0.03 5.62
CA GLY A 61 10.61 -1.23 6.33
C GLY A 61 11.59 -0.95 7.48
N PRO A 62 11.89 -1.99 8.28
CA PRO A 62 12.71 -1.86 9.50
C PRO A 62 14.22 -1.74 9.23
N SER A 63 14.68 -2.02 8.01
CA SER A 63 16.11 -2.04 7.63
C SER A 63 16.30 -1.44 6.24
N SER A 64 15.87 -0.17 6.09
CA SER A 64 15.87 0.54 4.83
C SER A 64 17.29 0.83 4.30
N SER A 65 17.54 0.63 3.01
CA SER A 65 18.81 0.99 2.37
C SER A 65 18.62 1.42 0.91
N GLU A 66 19.56 2.22 0.40
CA GLU A 66 19.50 2.72 -0.98
C GLU A 66 19.75 1.59 -2.00
N SER A 67 20.66 0.65 -1.69
CA SER A 67 20.93 -0.52 -2.55
C SER A 67 19.72 -1.43 -2.70
N ALA A 68 18.93 -1.59 -1.63
CA ALA A 68 17.68 -2.33 -1.66
C ALA A 68 16.48 -1.51 -2.19
N LYS A 69 16.69 -0.24 -2.57
CA LYS A 69 15.66 0.71 -3.00
C LYS A 69 14.53 0.94 -1.98
N THR A 70 14.77 0.58 -0.71
CA THR A 70 13.85 0.82 0.42
C THR A 70 14.16 2.12 1.16
N LYS A 71 15.23 2.82 0.77
CA LYS A 71 15.55 4.19 1.16
C LYS A 71 15.93 5.01 -0.08
N ALA A 72 15.59 6.29 -0.11
CA ALA A 72 16.07 7.20 -1.14
C ALA A 72 16.31 8.60 -0.56
N THR A 73 17.42 9.22 -0.97
CA THR A 73 17.75 10.62 -0.67
C THR A 73 17.75 11.40 -1.97
N PHE A 74 16.99 12.49 -2.06
CA PHE A 74 16.85 13.25 -3.31
C PHE A 74 16.64 14.75 -3.07
N PRO A 75 17.37 15.62 -3.80
CA PRO A 75 17.27 17.06 -3.64
C PRO A 75 16.00 17.62 -4.30
N ILE A 76 15.65 18.84 -3.94
CA ILE A 76 14.78 19.67 -4.78
C ILE A 76 15.54 20.05 -6.05
N SER A 77 15.02 19.63 -7.20
CA SER A 77 15.65 19.86 -8.50
C SER A 77 14.70 20.58 -9.46
N THR A 78 15.27 21.28 -10.45
CA THR A 78 14.53 21.94 -11.52
C THR A 78 14.41 21.09 -12.79
N GLY A 79 14.90 19.84 -12.78
CA GLY A 79 15.01 19.00 -13.97
C GLY A 79 14.63 17.54 -13.76
N SER A 80 14.39 16.85 -14.87
CA SER A 80 14.00 15.44 -14.93
C SER A 80 15.20 14.55 -15.20
N ALA A 81 16.02 14.23 -14.20
CA ALA A 81 17.09 13.24 -14.35
C ALA A 81 16.81 11.99 -13.49
N GLY A 82 16.81 10.82 -14.12
CA GLY A 82 16.77 9.51 -13.46
C GLY A 82 15.39 8.86 -13.31
N GLY A 83 15.38 7.55 -13.06
CA GLY A 83 14.17 6.75 -12.82
C GLY A 83 13.87 6.50 -11.35
N GLY A 84 14.35 7.36 -10.43
CA GLY A 84 14.18 7.25 -8.99
C GLY A 84 13.18 8.26 -8.41
N TRP A 85 13.23 8.46 -7.09
CA TRP A 85 12.45 9.49 -6.40
C TRP A 85 12.87 10.90 -6.81
N LYS A 86 11.91 11.82 -6.89
CA LYS A 86 12.13 13.20 -7.36
C LYS A 86 11.35 14.20 -6.52
N ALA A 87 11.93 15.38 -6.36
CA ALA A 87 11.26 16.57 -5.84
C ALA A 87 11.46 17.73 -6.82
N GLN A 88 10.38 18.38 -7.21
CA GLN A 88 10.36 19.54 -8.10
C GLN A 88 9.76 20.73 -7.38
N LEU A 89 10.44 21.88 -7.46
CA LEU A 89 9.91 23.13 -6.93
C LEU A 89 8.75 23.61 -7.82
N LYS A 90 7.55 23.66 -7.26
CA LYS A 90 6.37 24.22 -7.94
C LYS A 90 6.25 25.72 -7.70
N ASN A 91 6.37 26.14 -6.44
CA ASN A 91 6.24 27.54 -6.05
C ASN A 91 7.04 27.84 -4.78
N LYS A 92 7.52 29.09 -4.64
CA LYS A 92 8.20 29.60 -3.43
C LYS A 92 7.66 30.99 -3.12
N GLU A 93 6.91 31.10 -2.03
CA GLU A 93 6.33 32.36 -1.54
C GLU A 93 6.85 32.65 -0.14
N GLY A 94 7.88 33.50 -0.05
CA GLY A 94 8.54 33.80 1.22
C GLY A 94 9.15 32.57 1.89
N ASN A 95 8.56 32.15 3.01
CA ASN A 95 8.94 30.99 3.82
C ASN A 95 8.06 29.75 3.54
N LEU A 96 7.13 29.82 2.59
CA LEU A 96 6.32 28.70 2.14
C LEU A 96 6.91 28.11 0.85
N LEU A 97 7.11 26.79 0.86
CA LEU A 97 7.66 26.05 -0.26
C LEU A 97 6.66 24.99 -0.73
N THR A 98 6.21 25.08 -1.97
CA THR A 98 5.35 24.06 -2.57
C THR A 98 6.18 23.18 -3.49
N VAL A 99 6.16 21.88 -3.21
CA VAL A 99 7.00 20.88 -3.87
C VAL A 99 6.11 19.77 -4.43
N ILE A 100 6.37 19.38 -5.67
CA ILE A 100 5.80 18.18 -6.29
C ILE A 100 6.81 17.05 -6.09
N ILE A 101 6.38 15.97 -5.46
CA ILE A 101 7.19 14.77 -5.21
C ILE A 101 6.68 13.65 -6.12
N SER A 102 7.57 12.80 -6.62
CA SER A 102 7.21 11.63 -7.40
C SER A 102 8.06 10.44 -7.01
N SER A 103 7.42 9.29 -6.79
CA SER A 103 8.12 8.02 -6.62
C SER A 103 8.40 7.38 -7.98
N PRO A 104 9.34 6.43 -8.08
CA PRO A 104 9.44 5.57 -9.25
C PRO A 104 8.26 4.60 -9.32
N VAL A 105 7.91 4.15 -10.53
CA VAL A 105 6.93 3.08 -10.77
C VAL A 105 7.36 1.73 -10.17
N SER A 106 8.65 1.54 -9.91
CA SER A 106 9.19 0.32 -9.29
C SER A 106 9.43 0.49 -7.78
N ALA A 107 8.81 1.47 -7.13
CA ALA A 107 8.94 1.64 -5.67
C ALA A 107 8.29 0.43 -4.96
N PRO A 108 8.91 -0.09 -3.88
CA PRO A 108 8.21 -1.00 -2.97
C PRO A 108 6.93 -0.37 -2.41
N ILE A 109 5.87 -1.15 -2.24
CA ILE A 109 4.65 -0.69 -1.58
C ILE A 109 4.78 -0.73 -0.04
N GLY A 110 3.89 -0.03 0.65
CA GLY A 110 3.73 -0.06 2.11
C GLY A 110 3.92 1.29 2.78
N TRP A 111 4.21 1.25 4.09
CA TRP A 111 4.41 2.45 4.90
C TRP A 111 5.77 3.09 4.64
N TYR A 112 5.76 4.38 4.33
CA TYR A 112 6.93 5.22 4.19
C TYR A 112 6.99 6.27 5.28
N THR A 113 8.19 6.52 5.78
CA THR A 113 8.51 7.75 6.53
C THR A 113 9.20 8.73 5.59
N MET A 114 8.82 10.01 5.67
CA MET A 114 9.49 11.10 4.96
C MET A 114 10.14 12.06 5.94
N ASN A 115 11.42 12.33 5.73
CA ASN A 115 12.19 13.34 6.42
C ASN A 115 12.72 14.38 5.42
N ILE A 116 13.09 15.55 5.93
CA ILE A 116 13.85 16.55 5.19
C ILE A 116 15.17 16.83 5.91
N GLN A 117 16.25 16.84 5.15
CA GLN A 117 17.58 17.23 5.60
C GLN A 117 17.90 18.61 5.05
N VAL A 118 18.29 19.51 5.95
CA VAL A 118 18.76 20.85 5.62
C VAL A 118 20.25 20.89 5.85
N THR A 119 21.00 21.17 4.79
CA THR A 119 22.44 21.41 4.83
C THR A 119 22.73 22.84 4.37
N SER A 120 23.81 23.43 4.88
CA SER A 120 24.25 24.77 4.47
C SER A 120 25.72 24.71 4.08
N SER A 121 26.06 25.24 2.91
CA SER A 121 27.46 25.29 2.46
C SER A 121 28.32 26.26 3.29
N SER A 122 27.72 27.11 4.13
CA SER A 122 28.40 28.08 4.98
C SER A 122 28.58 27.65 6.44
N SER A 123 28.08 26.47 6.84
CA SER A 123 28.19 25.97 8.22
C SER A 123 28.17 24.44 8.28
N GLU A 124 28.99 23.83 9.13
CA GLU A 124 29.13 22.36 9.27
C GLU A 124 27.94 21.65 9.98
N GLY A 125 26.73 22.21 9.95
CA GLY A 125 25.56 21.65 10.61
C GLY A 125 24.54 21.06 9.63
N MET A 126 24.06 19.85 9.92
CA MET A 126 22.89 19.25 9.27
C MET A 126 21.69 19.26 10.23
N TYR A 127 20.54 19.72 9.76
CA TYR A 127 19.27 19.61 10.47
C TYR A 127 18.36 18.63 9.76
N THR A 128 17.92 17.60 10.48
CA THR A 128 16.91 16.65 9.98
C THR A 128 15.59 16.88 10.70
N ALA A 129 14.49 16.93 9.95
CA ALA A 129 13.14 17.00 10.49
C ALA A 129 12.24 15.92 9.86
N SER A 130 11.38 15.32 10.67
CA SER A 130 10.33 14.42 10.17
C SER A 130 9.20 15.27 9.59
N LEU A 131 8.79 14.94 8.35
CA LEU A 131 7.60 15.53 7.73
C LEU A 131 6.34 14.73 8.07
N GLY A 132 6.48 13.41 8.26
CA GLY A 132 5.38 12.51 8.53
C GLY A 132 5.52 11.14 7.86
N VAL A 133 4.41 10.41 7.82
CA VAL A 133 4.28 9.08 7.21
C VAL A 133 3.22 9.09 6.13
N PHE A 134 3.33 8.18 5.16
CA PHE A 134 2.33 7.95 4.13
C PHE A 134 2.36 6.48 3.67
N VAL A 135 1.30 6.02 3.04
CA VAL A 135 1.21 4.71 2.40
C VAL A 135 1.43 4.88 0.90
N LEU A 136 2.24 4.01 0.30
CA LEU A 136 2.42 3.91 -1.14
C LEU A 136 1.91 2.55 -1.63
N LEU A 137 0.98 2.55 -2.57
CA LEU A 137 0.37 1.36 -3.18
C LEU A 137 0.80 1.19 -4.64
N PHE A 138 0.47 0.05 -5.24
CA PHE A 138 0.55 -0.12 -6.70
C PHE A 138 -0.35 0.88 -7.45
N ASN A 139 -0.01 1.13 -8.72
CA ASN A 139 -0.72 2.11 -9.55
C ASN A 139 -1.30 1.54 -10.86
N PRO A 140 -2.52 1.00 -10.83
CA PRO A 140 -3.23 0.54 -12.03
C PRO A 140 -3.51 1.63 -13.09
N TRP A 141 -3.38 2.91 -12.76
CA TRP A 141 -3.59 4.04 -13.68
C TRP A 141 -2.29 4.48 -14.38
N MET A 142 -1.13 4.01 -13.93
CA MET A 142 0.17 4.43 -14.45
C MET A 142 0.69 3.43 -15.48
N GLN A 143 0.76 3.82 -16.75
CA GLN A 143 1.19 2.95 -17.86
C GLN A 143 2.54 2.25 -17.66
N GLY A 144 3.45 2.84 -16.88
CA GLY A 144 4.76 2.25 -16.58
C GLY A 144 4.77 1.28 -15.40
N ASP A 145 3.64 1.09 -14.71
CA ASP A 145 3.50 0.18 -13.58
C ASP A 145 3.15 -1.24 -14.08
N ASP A 146 3.69 -2.26 -13.42
CA ASP A 146 3.47 -3.67 -13.74
C ASP A 146 1.98 -4.10 -13.62
N VAL A 147 1.18 -3.36 -12.86
CA VAL A 147 -0.26 -3.62 -12.69
C VAL A 147 -1.14 -2.68 -13.52
N PHE A 148 -0.56 -1.98 -14.50
CA PHE A 148 -1.32 -1.07 -15.35
C PHE A 148 -2.47 -1.79 -16.05
N MET A 149 -3.64 -1.19 -15.96
CA MET A 149 -4.85 -1.68 -16.61
C MET A 149 -5.40 -0.54 -17.47
N SER A 150 -5.47 -0.71 -18.78
CA SER A 150 -5.80 0.39 -19.69
C SER A 150 -7.30 0.75 -19.70
N ASN A 151 -8.16 -0.24 -19.48
CA ASN A 151 -9.61 -0.08 -19.50
C ASN A 151 -10.12 0.49 -18.17
N GLU A 152 -10.84 1.62 -18.24
CA GLU A 152 -11.39 2.28 -17.07
C GLU A 152 -12.47 1.47 -16.37
N ALA A 153 -13.32 0.75 -17.12
CA ALA A 153 -14.37 -0.08 -16.52
C ALA A 153 -13.76 -1.25 -15.73
N GLU A 154 -12.69 -1.85 -16.25
CA GLU A 154 -11.94 -2.90 -15.55
C GLU A 154 -11.27 -2.34 -14.30
N ARG A 155 -10.66 -1.14 -14.34
CA ARG A 155 -10.09 -0.52 -13.12
C ARG A 155 -11.17 -0.26 -12.06
N ARG A 156 -12.35 0.19 -12.47
CA ARG A 156 -13.47 0.40 -11.54
C ARG A 156 -13.90 -0.91 -10.89
N GLU A 157 -14.06 -1.97 -11.68
CA GLU A 157 -14.46 -3.31 -11.17
C GLU A 157 -13.36 -3.98 -10.32
N PHE A 158 -12.12 -4.00 -10.80
CA PHE A 158 -11.04 -4.80 -10.21
C PHE A 158 -10.20 -4.05 -9.18
N VAL A 159 -10.52 -2.78 -8.91
CA VAL A 159 -9.80 -1.98 -7.90
C VAL A 159 -10.78 -1.21 -7.02
N GLU A 160 -11.73 -0.49 -7.63
CA GLU A 160 -12.58 0.46 -6.91
C GLU A 160 -13.88 -0.12 -6.34
N GLU A 161 -14.33 -1.28 -6.82
CA GLU A 161 -15.53 -1.95 -6.35
C GLU A 161 -15.22 -2.79 -5.10
N ASP A 162 -15.98 -2.60 -4.04
CA ASP A 162 -15.76 -3.25 -2.73
C ASP A 162 -16.83 -4.29 -2.39
N SER A 163 -17.76 -4.51 -3.31
CA SER A 163 -18.82 -5.51 -3.20
C SER A 163 -18.88 -6.36 -4.46
N GLY A 164 -18.86 -7.67 -4.31
CA GLY A 164 -18.86 -8.58 -5.43
C GLY A 164 -19.76 -9.80 -5.24
N ALA A 165 -19.60 -10.74 -6.15
CA ALA A 165 -20.31 -12.00 -6.16
C ALA A 165 -19.32 -13.16 -6.28
N ILE A 166 -19.50 -14.20 -5.47
CA ILE A 166 -18.75 -15.44 -5.57
C ILE A 166 -19.69 -16.56 -6.00
N PHE A 167 -19.41 -17.17 -7.13
CA PHE A 167 -20.18 -18.31 -7.64
C PHE A 167 -19.81 -19.58 -6.88
N VAL A 168 -20.83 -20.30 -6.42
CA VAL A 168 -20.70 -21.53 -5.63
C VAL A 168 -21.73 -22.56 -6.08
N GLY A 169 -21.62 -23.80 -5.61
CA GLY A 169 -22.55 -24.87 -5.95
C GLY A 169 -21.92 -25.90 -6.88
N SER A 170 -22.66 -26.34 -7.89
CA SER A 170 -22.19 -27.37 -8.83
C SER A 170 -22.52 -26.99 -10.26
N THR A 171 -21.94 -27.71 -11.23
CA THR A 171 -22.18 -27.50 -12.67
C THR A 171 -23.67 -27.52 -13.06
N ASN A 172 -24.49 -28.26 -12.30
CA ASN A 172 -25.93 -28.38 -12.55
C ASN A 172 -26.77 -27.40 -11.70
N ARG A 173 -26.15 -26.69 -10.76
CA ARG A 173 -26.81 -25.72 -9.88
C ARG A 173 -25.80 -24.68 -9.41
N ILE A 174 -25.56 -23.70 -10.28
CA ILE A 174 -24.75 -22.53 -9.98
C ILE A 174 -25.59 -21.61 -9.07
N ASN A 175 -25.06 -21.32 -7.89
CA ASN A 175 -25.57 -20.31 -6.99
C ASN A 175 -24.55 -19.16 -6.91
N MET A 176 -24.99 -18.04 -6.37
CA MET A 176 -24.18 -16.85 -6.19
C MET A 176 -24.32 -16.38 -4.74
N VAL A 177 -23.20 -16.04 -4.12
CA VAL A 177 -23.13 -15.44 -2.78
C VAL A 177 -22.60 -14.03 -2.95
N GLY A 178 -23.36 -13.03 -2.50
CA GLY A 178 -22.85 -11.66 -2.39
C GLY A 178 -21.74 -11.60 -1.35
N TRP A 179 -20.66 -10.91 -1.66
CA TRP A 179 -19.48 -10.81 -0.80
C TRP A 179 -19.06 -9.35 -0.65
N ASN A 180 -18.99 -8.87 0.59
CA ASN A 180 -18.40 -7.58 0.91
C ASN A 180 -16.87 -7.73 1.02
N PHE A 181 -16.13 -7.31 0.00
CA PHE A 181 -14.67 -7.24 0.07
C PHE A 181 -14.25 -6.16 1.07
N GLY A 182 -14.85 -4.97 0.98
CA GLY A 182 -14.71 -3.91 1.96
C GLY A 182 -13.28 -3.40 2.15
N GLN A 183 -12.46 -3.38 1.10
CA GLN A 183 -11.05 -2.95 1.15
C GLN A 183 -10.87 -1.50 1.64
N TYR A 184 -11.91 -0.68 1.52
CA TYR A 184 -11.91 0.72 1.95
C TYR A 184 -12.39 0.94 3.39
N GLU A 185 -12.91 -0.10 4.05
CA GLU A 185 -13.41 -0.03 5.41
C GLU A 185 -12.30 0.30 6.42
N GLU A 186 -12.70 0.83 7.58
CA GLU A 186 -11.77 1.22 8.65
C GLU A 186 -10.82 0.07 9.00
N ASP A 187 -9.53 0.41 9.20
CA ASP A 187 -8.43 -0.50 9.50
C ASP A 187 -8.07 -1.56 8.45
N ILE A 188 -8.87 -1.81 7.40
CA ILE A 188 -8.59 -2.91 6.47
C ILE A 188 -7.25 -2.74 5.77
N LEU A 189 -6.97 -1.59 5.15
CA LEU A 189 -5.64 -1.32 4.55
C LEU A 189 -4.47 -1.51 5.53
N LYS A 190 -4.65 -1.13 6.80
CA LYS A 190 -3.62 -1.31 7.83
C LYS A 190 -3.40 -2.79 8.14
N ILE A 191 -4.48 -3.56 8.29
CA ILE A 191 -4.44 -4.99 8.55
C ILE A 191 -3.82 -5.72 7.36
N SER A 192 -4.23 -5.38 6.16
CA SER A 192 -3.69 -5.87 4.89
C SER A 192 -2.17 -5.69 4.78
N LEU A 193 -1.65 -4.50 5.10
CA LEU A 193 -0.20 -4.27 5.18
C LEU A 193 0.46 -5.09 6.30
N ALA A 194 -0.24 -5.30 7.42
CA ALA A 194 0.23 -6.16 8.50
C ALA A 194 0.30 -7.64 8.09
N VAL A 195 -0.56 -8.12 7.18
CA VAL A 195 -0.48 -9.49 6.60
C VAL A 195 0.92 -9.72 6.01
N LEU A 196 1.43 -8.77 5.23
CA LEU A 196 2.77 -8.84 4.65
C LEU A 196 3.87 -8.89 5.73
N ASP A 197 3.75 -8.07 6.77
CA ASP A 197 4.69 -8.00 7.90
C ASP A 197 4.62 -9.23 8.83
N LYS A 198 3.55 -10.03 8.74
CA LYS A 198 3.41 -11.29 9.47
C LYS A 198 3.84 -12.51 8.67
N SER A 199 4.19 -12.35 7.41
CA SER A 199 4.63 -13.45 6.54
C SER A 199 5.90 -14.16 7.02
N LEU A 200 6.02 -15.44 6.69
CA LEU A 200 7.26 -16.18 6.92
C LEU A 200 8.46 -15.54 6.21
N ASN A 201 8.21 -14.97 5.02
CA ASN A 201 9.23 -14.26 4.25
C ASN A 201 9.80 -13.09 5.05
N PHE A 202 8.93 -12.24 5.60
CA PHE A 202 9.32 -11.11 6.43
C PHE A 202 10.02 -11.55 7.72
N ARG A 203 9.50 -12.58 8.40
CA ARG A 203 10.12 -13.11 9.63
C ARG A 203 11.53 -13.67 9.39
N ARG A 204 11.75 -14.28 8.23
CA ARG A 204 13.05 -14.85 7.85
C ARG A 204 14.04 -13.76 7.46
N ASP A 205 13.63 -12.81 6.64
CA ASP A 205 14.46 -11.71 6.18
C ASP A 205 13.59 -10.50 5.79
N ALA A 206 13.35 -9.63 6.77
CA ALA A 206 12.52 -8.44 6.60
C ALA A 206 13.08 -7.45 5.58
N ALA A 207 14.42 -7.34 5.47
CA ALA A 207 15.04 -6.41 4.55
C ALA A 207 14.81 -6.84 3.09
N THR A 208 15.01 -8.13 2.81
CA THR A 208 14.76 -8.70 1.48
C THR A 208 13.26 -8.74 1.16
N ASP A 209 12.41 -9.07 2.13
CA ASP A 209 10.95 -9.07 1.93
C ASP A 209 10.46 -7.70 1.49
N VAL A 210 10.75 -6.65 2.26
CA VAL A 210 10.31 -5.27 1.95
C VAL A 210 10.88 -4.81 0.61
N ALA A 211 12.13 -5.13 0.30
CA ALA A 211 12.72 -4.78 -1.00
C ALA A 211 11.98 -5.40 -2.18
N ARG A 212 11.41 -6.60 -2.01
CA ARG A 212 10.65 -7.34 -3.05
C ARG A 212 9.19 -6.93 -3.14
N ARG A 213 8.68 -6.11 -2.22
CA ARG A 213 7.32 -5.53 -2.29
C ARG A 213 7.15 -4.54 -3.44
N ASN A 214 8.14 -4.39 -4.31
CA ASN A 214 8.00 -3.69 -5.57
C ASN A 214 7.39 -4.56 -6.69
N ASP A 215 7.35 -5.88 -6.51
CA ASP A 215 6.90 -6.83 -7.53
C ASP A 215 5.51 -7.37 -7.18
N PRO A 216 4.48 -7.13 -8.01
CA PRO A 216 3.14 -7.65 -7.75
C PRO A 216 3.13 -9.18 -7.63
N LYS A 217 3.94 -9.91 -8.40
CA LYS A 217 4.00 -11.38 -8.33
C LYS A 217 4.49 -11.87 -6.98
N TYR A 218 5.41 -11.14 -6.37
CA TYR A 218 5.90 -11.45 -5.04
C TYR A 218 4.81 -11.23 -3.99
N ILE A 219 4.11 -10.10 -4.07
CA ILE A 219 3.00 -9.76 -3.16
C ILE A 219 1.91 -10.83 -3.26
N THR A 220 1.48 -11.20 -4.47
CA THR A 220 0.46 -12.23 -4.68
C THR A 220 0.84 -13.57 -4.05
N ARG A 221 2.10 -13.98 -4.22
CA ARG A 221 2.58 -15.22 -3.61
C ARG A 221 2.58 -15.16 -2.08
N VAL A 222 2.96 -14.03 -1.50
CA VAL A 222 2.97 -13.85 -0.04
C VAL A 222 1.55 -13.83 0.52
N LEU A 223 0.63 -13.09 -0.11
CA LEU A 223 -0.76 -13.02 0.30
C LEU A 223 -1.44 -14.39 0.20
N SER A 224 -1.32 -15.08 -0.93
CA SER A 224 -1.86 -16.43 -1.10
C SER A 224 -1.40 -17.41 -0.02
N ALA A 225 -0.12 -17.37 0.38
CA ALA A 225 0.38 -18.15 1.49
C ALA A 225 -0.22 -17.69 2.83
N MET A 226 -0.26 -16.39 3.07
CA MET A 226 -0.72 -15.81 4.33
C MET A 226 -2.22 -15.88 4.57
N ILE A 227 -3.07 -16.02 3.56
CA ILE A 227 -4.51 -16.25 3.82
C ILE A 227 -4.70 -17.67 4.41
N ASN A 228 -3.85 -18.64 4.07
CA ASN A 228 -3.90 -19.99 4.63
C ASN A 228 -3.26 -20.08 6.03
N GLY A 229 -4.10 -20.33 7.04
CA GLY A 229 -3.72 -20.51 8.44
C GLY A 229 -3.16 -21.88 8.80
N ASN A 230 -3.31 -22.90 7.94
CA ASN A 230 -2.97 -24.29 8.31
C ASN A 230 -1.46 -24.54 8.38
N ASP A 231 -0.67 -23.90 7.51
CA ASP A 231 0.77 -24.17 7.37
C ASP A 231 1.64 -23.02 7.92
N ASP A 232 1.17 -21.76 7.77
CA ASP A 232 2.00 -20.57 7.95
C ASP A 232 1.52 -19.63 9.07
N TYR A 233 0.56 -20.07 9.91
CA TYR A 233 -0.12 -19.21 10.91
C TYR A 233 -0.72 -17.93 10.29
N GLY A 234 -1.28 -18.08 9.10
CA GLY A 234 -1.98 -17.07 8.33
C GLY A 234 -3.35 -16.66 8.88
N VAL A 235 -4.21 -16.13 8.00
CA VAL A 235 -5.47 -15.46 8.38
C VAL A 235 -6.58 -16.45 8.74
N LEU A 236 -6.79 -17.53 7.97
CA LEU A 236 -7.96 -18.41 8.09
C LEU A 236 -7.58 -19.89 8.28
N LEU A 237 -8.25 -20.59 9.20
CA LEU A 237 -8.17 -22.06 9.30
C LEU A 237 -9.23 -22.73 8.45
N GLY A 238 -8.80 -23.63 7.57
CA GLY A 238 -9.69 -24.38 6.69
C GLY A 238 -10.39 -25.53 7.41
N ASN A 239 -11.69 -25.73 7.17
CA ASN A 239 -12.42 -26.89 7.71
C ASN A 239 -13.51 -27.38 6.74
N TRP A 240 -13.41 -28.64 6.31
CA TRP A 240 -14.36 -29.33 5.43
C TRP A 240 -15.06 -30.52 6.09
N SER A 241 -14.92 -30.69 7.41
CA SER A 241 -15.48 -31.83 8.13
C SER A 241 -17.01 -31.81 8.25
N GLY A 242 -17.64 -30.65 8.05
CA GLY A 242 -19.06 -30.42 8.34
C GLY A 242 -19.36 -30.16 9.82
N ASN A 243 -18.36 -30.25 10.70
CA ASN A 243 -18.47 -29.85 12.11
C ASN A 243 -17.61 -28.60 12.36
N TYR A 244 -18.28 -27.50 12.72
CA TYR A 244 -17.65 -26.19 12.92
C TYR A 244 -17.67 -25.75 14.39
N ALA A 245 -17.81 -26.69 15.33
CA ALA A 245 -17.74 -26.40 16.75
C ALA A 245 -16.43 -25.66 17.10
N GLY A 246 -16.54 -24.58 17.88
CA GLY A 246 -15.40 -23.72 18.26
C GLY A 246 -15.10 -22.56 17.30
N GLY A 247 -15.74 -22.52 16.13
CA GLY A 247 -15.61 -21.42 15.17
C GLY A 247 -16.93 -21.07 14.48
N ARG A 248 -16.85 -20.36 13.37
CA ARG A 248 -17.99 -20.03 12.51
C ARG A 248 -18.09 -21.00 11.33
N ASP A 249 -19.32 -21.40 10.99
CA ASP A 249 -19.60 -22.13 9.75
C ASP A 249 -19.19 -21.28 8.54
N PRO A 250 -18.33 -21.79 7.64
CA PRO A 250 -17.84 -21.05 6.47
C PRO A 250 -18.94 -20.43 5.58
N ARG A 251 -20.16 -20.99 5.59
CA ARG A 251 -21.30 -20.48 4.80
C ARG A 251 -21.95 -19.22 5.37
N ASN A 252 -21.63 -18.89 6.63
CA ASN A 252 -22.19 -17.73 7.31
C ASN A 252 -21.32 -16.48 7.17
N TRP A 253 -20.16 -16.57 6.51
CA TRP A 253 -19.40 -15.39 6.10
C TRP A 253 -20.06 -14.72 4.92
N ASN A 254 -20.17 -13.39 4.99
CA ASN A 254 -20.71 -12.53 3.94
C ASN A 254 -19.72 -11.45 3.49
N GLY A 255 -18.47 -11.53 3.94
CA GLY A 255 -17.43 -10.56 3.63
C GLY A 255 -16.12 -10.80 4.36
N SER A 256 -15.09 -10.09 3.92
CA SER A 256 -13.71 -10.23 4.42
C SER A 256 -13.42 -9.38 5.65
N VAL A 257 -14.16 -8.28 5.82
CA VAL A 257 -13.93 -7.25 6.84
C VAL A 257 -13.92 -7.83 8.25
N GLU A 258 -14.95 -8.62 8.60
CA GLU A 258 -15.04 -9.26 9.92
C GLU A 258 -13.90 -10.25 10.15
N ILE A 259 -13.48 -10.99 9.12
CA ILE A 259 -12.39 -11.97 9.21
C ILE A 259 -11.06 -11.25 9.51
N LEU A 260 -10.70 -10.24 8.71
CA LEU A 260 -9.44 -9.50 8.87
C LEU A 260 -9.37 -8.77 10.23
N LYS A 261 -10.47 -8.12 10.66
CA LYS A 261 -10.55 -7.49 11.97
C LYS A 261 -10.48 -8.49 13.13
N THR A 262 -11.09 -9.66 12.99
CA THR A 262 -10.99 -10.74 13.99
C THR A 262 -9.56 -11.29 14.07
N TRP A 263 -8.90 -11.45 12.92
CA TRP A 263 -7.52 -11.86 12.87
C TRP A 263 -6.61 -10.87 13.60
N GLU A 264 -6.73 -9.57 13.34
CA GLU A 264 -5.93 -8.54 14.05
C GLU A 264 -6.19 -8.53 15.56
N THR A 265 -7.47 -8.45 15.97
CA THR A 265 -7.87 -8.32 17.39
C THR A 265 -7.60 -9.57 18.23
N SER A 266 -7.52 -10.75 17.61
CA SER A 266 -7.11 -12.00 18.27
C SER A 266 -5.60 -12.12 18.47
N GLY A 267 -4.83 -11.10 18.07
CA GLY A 267 -3.37 -11.10 18.11
C GLY A 267 -2.77 -11.91 16.96
N PHE A 268 -3.36 -11.81 15.77
CA PHE A 268 -2.94 -12.52 14.55
C PHE A 268 -3.04 -14.03 14.66
N ARG A 269 -4.06 -14.53 15.38
CA ARG A 269 -4.37 -15.96 15.44
C ARG A 269 -5.31 -16.33 14.30
N PRO A 270 -5.10 -17.47 13.62
CA PRO A 270 -5.96 -17.87 12.52
C PRO A 270 -7.46 -17.94 12.91
N VAL A 271 -8.31 -17.35 12.08
CA VAL A 271 -9.76 -17.27 12.26
C VAL A 271 -10.42 -18.57 11.83
N GLN A 272 -11.33 -19.08 12.65
CA GLN A 272 -12.03 -20.34 12.42
C GLN A 272 -13.47 -20.08 11.97
N PHE A 273 -13.97 -20.60 10.85
CA PHE A 273 -13.30 -21.40 9.81
C PHE A 273 -13.57 -20.84 8.41
N GLY A 274 -12.72 -21.20 7.45
CA GLY A 274 -12.89 -20.89 6.04
C GLY A 274 -13.03 -22.14 5.17
N GLN A 275 -13.60 -21.94 3.98
CA GLN A 275 -13.53 -22.86 2.83
C GLN A 275 -13.10 -22.08 1.59
N CYS A 276 -12.92 -22.74 0.45
CA CYS A 276 -12.27 -22.17 -0.74
C CYS A 276 -12.78 -20.76 -1.13
N TRP A 277 -14.10 -20.53 -1.16
CA TRP A 277 -14.66 -19.20 -1.49
C TRP A 277 -14.37 -18.14 -0.42
N VAL A 278 -14.24 -18.52 0.85
CA VAL A 278 -13.87 -17.61 1.94
C VAL A 278 -12.40 -17.20 1.80
N PHE A 279 -11.51 -18.16 1.48
CA PHE A 279 -10.11 -17.86 1.18
C PHE A 279 -9.99 -16.91 -0.01
N ALA A 280 -10.71 -17.19 -1.10
CA ALA A 280 -10.73 -16.35 -2.28
C ALA A 280 -11.27 -14.95 -1.98
N GLY A 281 -12.36 -14.85 -1.20
CA GLY A 281 -12.95 -13.57 -0.80
C GLY A 281 -11.99 -12.69 0.00
N VAL A 282 -11.29 -13.28 0.98
CA VAL A 282 -10.28 -12.54 1.77
C VAL A 282 -9.07 -12.16 0.92
N LEU A 283 -8.57 -13.08 0.09
CA LEU A 283 -7.46 -12.79 -0.81
C LEU A 283 -7.80 -11.63 -1.76
N ASN A 284 -9.02 -11.59 -2.27
CA ASN A 284 -9.53 -10.55 -3.17
C ASN A 284 -9.65 -9.17 -2.47
N THR A 285 -9.89 -9.12 -1.16
CA THR A 285 -9.81 -7.85 -0.42
C THR A 285 -8.38 -7.31 -0.37
N ASP A 286 -7.38 -8.18 -0.27
CA ASP A 286 -5.97 -7.79 -0.21
C ASP A 286 -5.35 -7.60 -1.60
N GLU A 287 -5.79 -8.37 -2.60
CA GLU A 287 -5.26 -8.28 -3.96
C GLU A 287 -6.10 -7.35 -4.83
N GLY A 288 -7.41 -7.22 -4.66
CA GLY A 288 -8.31 -6.73 -5.72
C GLY A 288 -8.83 -7.91 -6.56
N PRO A 289 -10.01 -7.79 -7.22
CA PRO A 289 -10.62 -8.96 -7.81
C PRO A 289 -9.88 -9.65 -8.96
N HIS A 290 -9.79 -10.98 -8.81
CA HIS A 290 -9.71 -11.93 -9.91
C HIS A 290 -11.06 -12.61 -10.10
N THR A 291 -11.69 -12.45 -11.27
CA THR A 291 -12.74 -13.36 -11.73
C THR A 291 -12.20 -14.20 -12.87
N ASN A 292 -11.66 -15.39 -12.57
CA ASN A 292 -11.41 -16.39 -13.60
C ASN A 292 -12.61 -17.35 -13.64
N ASP A 293 -13.49 -17.15 -14.61
CA ASP A 293 -14.66 -18.01 -14.86
C ASP A 293 -14.29 -19.36 -15.51
N ARG A 294 -13.01 -19.73 -15.56
CA ARG A 294 -12.57 -21.05 -16.01
C ARG A 294 -11.44 -21.57 -15.14
N TYR A 295 -11.66 -22.79 -14.63
CA TYR A 295 -10.57 -23.72 -14.36
C TYR A 295 -9.83 -23.96 -15.68
N ASP A 296 -8.84 -23.12 -15.99
CA ASP A 296 -7.76 -23.49 -16.89
C ASP A 296 -6.47 -22.82 -16.45
N HIS A 297 -5.39 -23.58 -16.54
CA HIS A 297 -4.06 -23.17 -16.15
C HIS A 297 -3.56 -22.07 -17.08
N ASP A 298 -3.75 -20.81 -16.72
CA ASP A 298 -2.87 -19.69 -17.13
C ASP A 298 -3.14 -18.46 -16.24
N LEU A 299 -2.13 -18.10 -15.43
CA LEU A 299 -2.12 -16.92 -14.56
C LEU A 299 -1.55 -15.74 -15.35
N HIS A 300 -2.40 -14.97 -16.00
CA HIS A 300 -2.03 -13.67 -16.53
C HIS A 300 -3.09 -12.64 -16.16
N GLU A 301 -2.64 -11.58 -15.47
CA GLU A 301 -3.38 -10.38 -15.03
C GLU A 301 -4.02 -10.46 -13.64
N THR A 302 -3.20 -10.12 -12.63
CA THR A 302 -3.61 -9.73 -11.28
C THR A 302 -3.66 -8.20 -11.21
N ALA A 303 -4.84 -7.64 -10.96
CA ALA A 303 -4.95 -6.26 -10.51
C ALA A 303 -4.63 -6.25 -9.02
N LEU A 304 -3.53 -5.60 -8.61
CA LEU A 304 -3.21 -5.43 -7.19
C LEU A 304 -3.67 -4.06 -6.68
N SER A 305 -4.54 -4.05 -5.67
CA SER A 305 -5.01 -2.86 -4.97
C SER A 305 -4.09 -2.48 -3.80
N LEU A 306 -3.40 -3.44 -3.19
CA LEU A 306 -2.28 -3.27 -2.25
C LEU A 306 -0.93 -3.27 -2.95
#